data_AF-A0A8C0G760-F1
#
_entry.id   AF-A0A8C0G760-F1
#
_cell.length_a   1.000
_cell.length_b   1.000
_cell.length_c   1.000
_cell.angle_alpha   90.00
_cell.angle_beta   90.00
_cell.angle_gamma   90.00
#
_symmetry.space_group_name_H-M   'P 1'
#
loop_
_entity.id
_entity.type
_entity.pdbx_description
1 polymer ?
#
loop_
_entity_poly.entity_id
_entity_poly.type
_entity_poly.pdbx_seq_one_letter_code
_entity_poly.pdbx_strand_id
1 'polypeptide(L)'
;MEEVPGDQMESPNTREEAGPGPVPPEEAGPGPVPPEEAGPSPVPPEEAEPGPLLPEEAEPGPVARARQVASVRPPLESFSPSLSNRRMSKFRRSTSGVQSLQETLKEKQARYRDAREGRKMKISASFRYIFEILGDKLGLDATTVEDMILDGPSLQAFDNFFAKDGSRTLKFLYQEGEAPGVECGRTIPGVVKGTKIMRLYLDTAPDKFKGLCLFFVRYRNDIPLNAKSIHEDIYFCVLDATEGLLRGTRNMLANIFLPAILATNNWGTLSQTTQGTTEKQNFIETINRYLSFLNGARVSIEGTVELKKMDHIDFSKLQSFEEVTAAAANSDTVHQLEEVLMIWYKQIEQVLIESEQMRKEADDSGPLTELEHWKRMSAKFNFIIEQIKGPSCKAVINVLNVGHSKLLKMWRELDARITDTANESKDNVRYLYTLEKVCQPLYNYDLVSMAHGIQNLINAIRMIHSVSRYYNTSERMTSLFIKVTNQMVTACKAYITDGGLSRVWDQDTPVVIKKIQVCMVFQFLLHQPSQGLFSQDCFRKCSLSSIWELYCKYLYNMGKGFIPTTSSFPEQAGVLVSRFFLSWMTG
;
A
#
# COMPACT_ATOMS: atom_id res chain seq x y z
N MET A 1 -60.21 -6.42 -44.75
CA MET A 1 -61.35 -5.68 -44.17
C MET A 1 -60.75 -4.35 -43.74
N GLU A 2 -60.62 -3.44 -44.71
CA GLU A 2 -61.60 -2.36 -45.03
C GLU A 2 -61.35 -1.18 -44.07
N GLU A 3 -61.04 0.06 -44.46
CA GLU A 3 -60.99 0.76 -45.76
C GLU A 3 -59.99 1.93 -45.68
N VAL A 4 -59.52 2.39 -46.85
CA VAL A 4 -58.84 3.66 -47.21
C VAL A 4 -59.79 4.32 -48.23
N PRO A 5 -59.98 5.67 -48.42
CA PRO A 5 -58.97 6.68 -48.83
C PRO A 5 -59.24 8.14 -48.36
N GLY A 6 -58.50 9.22 -48.67
CA GLY A 6 -57.39 9.53 -49.59
C GLY A 6 -56.82 10.95 -49.27
N ASP A 7 -55.56 11.23 -49.61
CA ASP A 7 -55.06 12.06 -50.75
C ASP A 7 -55.13 13.59 -50.50
N GLN A 8 -54.12 14.46 -50.73
CA GLN A 8 -53.04 14.52 -51.74
C GLN A 8 -51.95 15.58 -51.37
N MET A 9 -50.72 15.35 -51.88
CA MET A 9 -49.63 16.24 -52.44
C MET A 9 -49.41 17.68 -51.92
N GLU A 10 -48.20 18.27 -51.78
CA GLU A 10 -47.02 18.39 -52.68
C GLU A 10 -45.72 18.74 -51.88
N SER A 11 -44.56 18.56 -52.52
CA SER A 11 -43.26 19.22 -52.20
C SER A 11 -42.84 20.08 -53.40
N PRO A 12 -42.03 21.16 -53.26
CA PRO A 12 -40.59 21.00 -53.54
C PRO A 12 -39.60 22.01 -52.89
N ASN A 13 -38.38 21.52 -52.64
CA ASN A 13 -37.03 22.01 -53.01
C ASN A 13 -36.63 23.52 -53.19
N THR A 14 -35.46 23.85 -52.59
CA THR A 14 -34.26 24.60 -53.10
C THR A 14 -34.15 26.15 -53.23
N ARG A 15 -33.06 26.65 -52.60
CA ARG A 15 -31.94 27.54 -53.07
C ARG A 15 -32.07 29.06 -53.34
N GLU A 16 -30.94 29.73 -52.99
CA GLU A 16 -30.34 31.00 -53.49
C GLU A 16 -31.05 32.31 -53.06
N GLU A 17 -30.42 33.44 -52.71
CA GLU A 17 -29.25 34.15 -53.26
C GLU A 17 -28.53 35.05 -52.21
N ALA A 18 -27.39 35.63 -52.62
CA ALA A 18 -26.41 36.37 -51.85
C ALA A 18 -26.43 37.92 -52.05
N GLY A 19 -25.94 38.64 -51.03
CA GLY A 19 -25.17 39.90 -51.13
C GLY A 19 -25.92 41.24 -51.08
N PRO A 20 -25.23 42.42 -50.96
CA PRO A 20 -23.79 42.66 -50.79
C PRO A 20 -23.41 43.65 -49.63
N GLY A 21 -22.10 43.81 -49.37
CA GLY A 21 -21.49 44.57 -48.24
C GLY A 21 -21.29 46.09 -48.43
N PRO A 22 -20.42 46.71 -47.60
CA PRO A 22 -19.26 47.47 -48.13
C PRO A 22 -17.93 47.32 -47.34
N VAL A 23 -16.89 47.97 -47.88
CA VAL A 23 -15.41 47.77 -47.87
C VAL A 23 -14.66 48.50 -46.72
N PRO A 24 -13.37 48.16 -46.38
CA PRO A 24 -12.67 48.49 -45.12
C PRO A 24 -11.59 49.59 -45.27
N PRO A 25 -10.76 49.85 -44.21
CA PRO A 25 -9.43 50.44 -44.40
C PRO A 25 -8.27 49.59 -43.85
N GLU A 26 -7.30 49.40 -44.76
CA GLU A 26 -5.83 49.47 -44.70
C GLU A 26 -4.91 48.79 -43.65
N GLU A 27 -3.79 48.34 -44.22
CA GLU A 27 -2.70 47.50 -43.73
C GLU A 27 -1.73 48.18 -42.74
N ALA A 28 -1.12 47.35 -41.88
CA ALA A 28 0.20 47.60 -41.30
C ALA A 28 1.03 46.30 -41.38
N GLY A 29 2.22 46.41 -41.99
CA GLY A 29 3.09 45.28 -42.36
C GLY A 29 3.78 44.54 -41.20
N PRO A 30 4.55 43.48 -41.50
CA PRO A 30 5.06 42.54 -40.49
C PRO A 30 6.37 43.03 -39.85
N GLY A 31 6.38 43.07 -38.51
CA GLY A 31 7.58 43.20 -37.68
C GLY A 31 8.29 41.86 -37.46
N PRO A 32 9.54 41.87 -36.96
CA PRO A 32 10.56 40.87 -37.30
C PRO A 32 10.50 39.56 -36.49
N VAL A 33 10.97 38.52 -37.16
CA VAL A 33 11.23 37.14 -36.69
C VAL A 33 12.27 37.12 -35.56
N PRO A 34 12.04 36.42 -34.43
CA PRO A 34 13.09 36.04 -33.50
C PRO A 34 13.77 34.72 -33.92
N PRO A 35 15.08 34.53 -33.64
CA PRO A 35 15.89 33.49 -34.25
C PRO A 35 15.63 32.09 -33.67
N GLU A 36 15.76 31.10 -34.55
CA GLU A 36 15.80 29.67 -34.26
C GLU A 36 17.12 29.25 -33.59
N GLU A 37 17.00 28.28 -32.68
CA GLU A 37 17.99 27.33 -32.16
C GLU A 37 19.15 27.79 -31.26
N ALA A 38 19.03 27.44 -29.98
CA ALA A 38 20.11 26.84 -29.21
C ALA A 38 19.57 25.55 -28.56
N GLY A 39 20.21 24.41 -28.86
CA GLY A 39 19.80 23.07 -28.40
C GLY A 39 19.82 22.88 -26.88
N PRO A 40 19.28 21.74 -26.39
CA PRO A 40 19.05 21.53 -24.96
C PRO A 40 20.38 21.29 -24.23
N SER A 41 20.67 22.11 -23.22
CA SER A 41 21.68 21.83 -22.21
C SER A 41 21.13 20.89 -21.13
N PRO A 42 21.98 20.05 -20.50
CA PRO A 42 21.54 18.89 -19.74
C PRO A 42 20.92 19.25 -18.38
N VAL A 43 19.85 18.53 -18.04
CA VAL A 43 19.11 18.60 -16.78
C VAL A 43 19.99 18.07 -15.61
N PRO A 44 20.11 18.78 -14.47
CA PRO A 44 20.77 18.26 -13.27
C PRO A 44 19.89 17.18 -12.60
N PRO A 45 20.49 16.18 -11.92
CA PRO A 45 19.73 15.11 -11.28
C PRO A 45 18.87 15.64 -10.11
N GLU A 46 17.63 15.16 -10.11
CA GLU A 46 16.52 15.43 -9.20
C GLU A 46 16.89 15.10 -7.73
N GLU A 47 16.55 16.02 -6.84
CA GLU A 47 16.73 15.94 -5.40
C GLU A 47 15.86 14.82 -4.80
N ALA A 48 16.45 14.01 -3.93
CA ALA A 48 15.76 12.96 -3.18
C ALA A 48 14.82 13.58 -2.13
N GLU A 49 13.57 13.08 -2.05
CA GLU A 49 12.62 13.47 -1.01
C GLU A 49 13.13 13.13 0.41
N PRO A 50 12.82 13.98 1.42
CA PRO A 50 13.32 13.81 2.78
C PRO A 50 12.57 12.70 3.52
N GLY A 51 13.35 11.76 4.10
CA GLY A 51 12.83 10.72 4.98
C GLY A 51 12.35 11.26 6.35
N PRO A 52 11.60 10.46 7.14
CA PRO A 52 11.02 10.90 8.40
C PRO A 52 12.08 11.13 9.49
N LEU A 53 11.97 12.29 10.15
CA LEU A 53 12.77 12.73 11.31
C LEU A 53 12.49 11.84 12.54
N LEU A 54 13.56 11.34 13.16
CA LEU A 54 13.55 10.81 14.54
C LEU A 54 14.17 11.87 15.48
N PRO A 55 13.80 11.91 16.79
CA PRO A 55 14.18 13.00 17.68
C PRO A 55 15.66 12.95 18.11
N GLU A 56 16.29 14.14 18.19
CA GLU A 56 17.64 14.40 18.69
C GLU A 56 17.80 14.05 20.19
N GLU A 57 18.89 13.37 20.54
CA GLU A 57 19.49 13.47 21.87
C GLU A 57 20.74 14.36 21.82
N ALA A 58 20.89 15.16 22.88
CA ALA A 58 21.83 16.26 22.99
C ALA A 58 23.30 15.81 23.20
N GLU A 59 24.20 16.43 22.43
CA GLU A 59 25.65 16.46 22.67
C GLU A 59 26.05 17.66 23.55
N PRO A 60 27.17 17.57 24.29
CA PRO A 60 28.01 18.72 24.54
C PRO A 60 29.43 18.51 23.97
N GLY A 61 29.81 19.32 22.98
CA GLY A 61 31.22 19.52 22.62
C GLY A 61 31.92 20.51 23.58
N PRO A 62 33.04 21.16 23.19
CA PRO A 62 33.94 20.87 22.06
C PRO A 62 35.44 21.07 22.40
N VAL A 63 36.41 20.45 21.70
CA VAL A 63 37.72 21.11 21.43
C VAL A 63 38.36 20.64 20.10
N ALA A 64 38.27 21.53 19.12
CA ALA A 64 39.27 22.00 18.13
C ALA A 64 40.33 21.09 17.45
N ARG A 65 40.24 21.13 16.10
CA ARG A 65 41.28 21.44 15.07
C ARG A 65 42.38 20.42 14.66
N ALA A 66 42.23 20.01 13.39
CA ALA A 66 43.13 20.23 12.25
C ALA A 66 44.40 19.37 12.01
N ARG A 67 44.31 18.60 10.91
CA ARG A 67 45.25 18.42 9.77
C ARG A 67 46.77 18.31 10.01
N GLN A 68 47.25 17.08 9.76
CA GLN A 68 48.47 16.64 9.05
C GLN A 68 49.59 17.67 8.76
N VAL A 69 50.85 17.33 9.14
CA VAL A 69 52.04 17.19 8.26
C VAL A 69 53.18 16.45 8.99
N ALA A 70 53.79 15.49 8.28
CA ALA A 70 55.14 14.90 8.31
C ALA A 70 55.96 14.71 9.62
N SER A 71 56.45 13.47 9.77
CA SER A 71 57.51 13.06 10.69
C SER A 71 58.90 13.22 10.06
N VAL A 72 59.83 13.91 10.74
CA VAL A 72 61.28 13.64 10.67
C VAL A 72 61.89 13.90 12.06
N ARG A 73 62.77 12.97 12.47
CA ARG A 73 63.44 12.70 13.75
C ARG A 73 64.20 13.87 14.41
N PRO A 74 64.54 13.71 15.70
CA PRO A 74 65.87 14.06 16.20
C PRO A 74 66.75 12.83 16.54
N PRO A 75 68.07 12.99 16.60
CA PRO A 75 69.04 11.89 16.55
C PRO A 75 69.97 11.80 17.79
N LEU A 76 70.72 10.68 17.83
CA LEU A 76 72.00 10.46 18.51
C LEU A 76 71.92 10.44 20.06
N GLU A 77 72.55 9.50 20.77
CA GLU A 77 73.94 9.07 20.60
C GLU A 77 74.16 7.58 20.90
N SER A 78 75.09 7.05 20.10
CA SER A 78 75.68 5.72 20.12
C SER A 78 77.08 5.79 20.74
N PHE A 79 77.51 4.77 21.47
CA PHE A 79 78.49 3.79 20.99
C PHE A 79 79.01 2.84 22.09
N SER A 80 78.84 1.54 21.82
CA SER A 80 79.78 0.42 22.04
C SER A 80 80.02 -0.12 23.47
N PRO A 81 80.56 -1.35 23.63
CA PRO A 81 80.60 -2.52 22.73
C PRO A 81 80.15 -3.81 23.45
N SER A 82 79.28 -4.67 22.88
CA SER A 82 78.90 -5.91 23.57
C SER A 82 79.09 -7.19 22.75
N LEU A 83 79.56 -8.18 23.49
CA LEU A 83 80.08 -9.47 23.12
C LEU A 83 78.98 -10.45 22.67
N SER A 84 79.31 -11.21 21.62
CA SER A 84 79.01 -12.64 21.44
C SER A 84 77.59 -13.17 21.73
N ASN A 85 76.80 -13.36 20.66
CA ASN A 85 76.40 -14.72 20.25
C ASN A 85 75.70 -14.73 18.87
N ARG A 86 76.44 -15.15 17.84
CA ARG A 86 75.90 -15.61 16.55
C ARG A 86 76.13 -17.12 16.47
N ARG A 87 75.06 -17.92 16.30
CA ARG A 87 75.12 -19.15 15.51
C ARG A 87 73.74 -19.58 15.05
N MET A 88 73.65 -19.76 13.74
CA MET A 88 72.54 -20.41 13.05
C MET A 88 72.43 -21.89 13.46
N SER A 89 71.21 -22.39 13.29
CA SER A 89 70.86 -23.80 13.03
C SER A 89 71.00 -24.78 14.19
N LYS A 90 69.89 -24.95 14.94
CA LYS A 90 69.48 -26.26 15.47
C LYS A 90 67.97 -26.45 15.27
N PHE A 91 67.62 -27.23 14.27
CA PHE A 91 66.39 -28.02 14.22
C PHE A 91 66.35 -28.90 15.48
N ARG A 92 65.41 -28.66 16.39
CA ARG A 92 64.77 -29.68 17.25
C ARG A 92 63.56 -29.08 17.98
N ARG A 93 62.43 -29.75 17.79
CA ARG A 93 61.06 -29.44 18.24
C ARG A 93 60.96 -29.09 19.73
N SER A 94 60.17 -28.07 20.04
CA SER A 94 59.33 -28.05 21.24
C SER A 94 57.97 -27.45 20.89
N THR A 95 56.94 -28.11 21.39
CA THR A 95 55.55 -28.16 20.92
C THR A 95 54.69 -27.11 21.61
N SER A 96 54.51 -25.92 21.02
CA SER A 96 53.47 -24.98 21.47
C SER A 96 53.21 -23.86 20.47
N GLY A 97 52.90 -24.23 19.21
CA GLY A 97 52.53 -23.26 18.19
C GLY A 97 51.80 -23.94 17.04
N VAL A 98 50.51 -23.61 16.90
CA VAL A 98 49.70 -23.76 15.69
C VAL A 98 49.44 -25.20 15.23
N GLN A 99 48.59 -25.90 15.97
CA GLN A 99 47.71 -26.91 15.36
C GLN A 99 46.39 -26.22 15.01
N SER A 100 46.29 -25.65 13.81
CA SER A 100 45.00 -25.60 13.12
C SER A 100 44.67 -27.03 12.72
N LEU A 101 44.24 -27.83 13.69
CA LEU A 101 43.73 -29.17 13.46
C LEU A 101 42.49 -29.00 12.56
N GLN A 102 42.55 -29.65 11.42
CA GLN A 102 41.39 -29.98 10.62
C GLN A 102 40.47 -30.80 11.53
N GLU A 103 39.57 -30.12 12.25
CA GLU A 103 38.65 -30.74 13.21
C GLU A 103 37.97 -31.91 12.53
N THR A 104 38.13 -33.12 13.08
CA THR A 104 37.52 -34.30 12.45
C THR A 104 36.01 -34.13 12.51
N LEU A 105 35.28 -34.64 11.50
CA LEU A 105 33.81 -34.60 11.48
C LEU A 105 33.19 -35.15 12.78
N LYS A 106 33.87 -36.12 13.42
CA LYS A 106 33.46 -36.70 14.70
C LYS A 106 33.63 -35.74 15.88
N GLU A 107 34.75 -35.04 15.97
CA GLU A 107 35.00 -34.02 17.02
C GLU A 107 34.01 -32.86 16.89
N LYS A 108 33.79 -32.38 15.66
CA LYS A 108 32.81 -31.34 15.37
C LYS A 108 31.39 -31.76 15.78
N GLN A 109 30.99 -33.00 15.50
CA GLN A 109 29.69 -33.54 15.90
C GLN A 109 29.58 -33.75 17.42
N ALA A 110 30.66 -34.13 18.12
CA ALA A 110 30.69 -34.20 19.58
C ALA A 110 30.47 -32.82 20.20
N ARG A 111 31.17 -31.79 19.71
CA ARG A 111 31.01 -30.40 20.18
C ARG A 111 29.57 -29.89 20.06
N TYR A 112 28.89 -30.18 18.96
CA TYR A 112 27.49 -29.77 18.79
C TYR A 112 26.53 -30.53 19.72
N ARG A 113 26.81 -31.82 20.00
CA ARG A 113 26.07 -32.60 21.00
C ARG A 113 26.24 -32.00 22.40
N ASP A 114 27.47 -31.71 22.81
CA ASP A 114 27.75 -31.10 24.12
C ASP A 114 27.09 -29.71 24.24
N ALA A 115 27.11 -28.92 23.17
CA ALA A 115 26.43 -27.63 23.13
C ALA A 115 24.90 -27.77 23.26
N ARG A 116 24.30 -28.79 22.65
CA ARG A 116 22.86 -29.10 22.78
C ARG A 116 22.52 -29.50 24.21
N GLU A 117 23.30 -30.38 24.82
CA GLU A 117 23.11 -30.77 26.22
C GLU A 117 23.25 -29.57 27.16
N GLY A 118 24.22 -28.69 26.92
CA GLY A 118 24.37 -27.44 27.67
C GLY A 118 23.14 -26.52 27.57
N ARG A 119 22.48 -26.45 26.40
CA ARG A 119 21.20 -25.73 26.24
C ARG A 119 20.06 -26.45 26.98
N LYS A 120 20.01 -27.79 26.92
CA LYS A 120 19.01 -28.61 27.60
C LYS A 120 19.04 -28.43 29.12
N MET A 121 20.23 -28.33 29.71
CA MET A 121 20.41 -28.06 31.14
C MET A 121 19.85 -26.69 31.59
N LYS A 122 19.70 -25.72 30.68
CA LYS A 122 19.12 -24.40 30.98
C LYS A 122 17.59 -24.39 30.96
N ILE A 123 16.94 -25.46 30.52
CA ILE A 123 15.47 -25.52 30.44
C ILE A 123 14.89 -25.53 31.85
N SER A 124 14.31 -24.39 32.23
CA SER A 124 13.64 -24.20 33.51
C SER A 124 12.16 -24.62 33.45
N ALA A 125 11.49 -24.70 34.61
CA ALA A 125 10.04 -24.92 34.66
C ALA A 125 9.26 -23.82 33.89
N SER A 126 9.76 -22.60 33.90
CA SER A 126 9.17 -21.48 33.15
C SER A 126 9.24 -21.70 31.63
N PHE A 127 10.28 -22.36 31.12
CA PHE A 127 10.40 -22.66 29.69
C PHE A 127 9.42 -23.79 29.32
N ARG A 128 9.30 -24.82 30.18
CA ARG A 128 8.35 -25.92 29.96
C ARG A 128 6.90 -25.44 29.86
N TYR A 129 6.51 -24.46 30.68
CA TYR A 129 5.20 -23.81 30.57
C TYR A 129 4.94 -23.23 29.16
N ILE A 130 5.94 -22.56 28.58
CA ILE A 130 5.85 -22.06 27.20
C ILE A 130 5.78 -23.22 26.19
N PHE A 131 6.54 -24.29 26.40
CA PHE A 131 6.54 -25.46 25.51
C PHE A 131 5.19 -26.18 25.49
N GLU A 132 4.51 -26.26 26.64
CA GLU A 132 3.16 -26.84 26.76
C GLU A 132 2.15 -26.02 25.94
N ILE A 133 2.15 -24.69 26.08
CA ILE A 133 1.25 -23.82 25.29
C ILE A 133 1.52 -23.95 23.78
N LEU A 134 2.81 -24.00 23.40
CA LEU A 134 3.19 -24.20 22.00
C LEU A 134 2.75 -25.58 21.49
N GLY A 135 2.92 -26.62 22.31
CA GLY A 135 2.51 -27.99 21.99
C GLY A 135 1.01 -28.11 21.76
N ASP A 136 0.21 -27.59 22.70
CA ASP A 136 -1.25 -27.55 22.61
C ASP A 136 -1.71 -26.81 21.35
N LYS A 137 -1.07 -25.68 21.02
CA LYS A 137 -1.48 -24.89 19.85
C LYS A 137 -1.08 -25.53 18.51
N LEU A 138 0.06 -26.22 18.47
CA LEU A 138 0.60 -26.86 17.27
C LEU A 138 0.13 -28.31 17.10
N GLY A 139 -0.52 -28.90 18.11
CA GLY A 139 -0.86 -30.32 18.12
C GLY A 139 0.37 -31.23 18.24
N LEU A 140 1.41 -30.75 18.91
CA LEU A 140 2.68 -31.44 19.13
C LEU A 140 2.84 -31.76 20.61
N ASP A 141 3.48 -32.87 20.95
CA ASP A 141 3.85 -33.14 22.34
C ASP A 141 4.98 -32.20 22.80
N ALA A 142 5.05 -31.95 24.11
CA ALA A 142 6.03 -31.04 24.70
C ALA A 142 7.50 -31.47 24.45
N THR A 143 7.76 -32.77 24.29
CA THR A 143 9.13 -33.27 24.02
C THR A 143 9.55 -32.96 22.59
N THR A 144 8.64 -33.05 21.63
CA THR A 144 8.86 -32.63 20.24
C THR A 144 9.11 -31.13 20.15
N VAL A 145 8.34 -30.30 20.88
CA VAL A 145 8.56 -28.84 20.93
C VAL A 145 9.91 -28.50 21.53
N GLU A 146 10.27 -29.13 22.66
CA GLU A 146 11.60 -28.97 23.28
C GLU A 146 12.72 -29.30 22.28
N ASP A 147 12.59 -30.42 21.56
CA ASP A 147 13.59 -30.84 20.59
C ASP A 147 13.73 -29.85 19.43
N MET A 148 12.62 -29.31 18.92
CA MET A 148 12.62 -28.31 17.84
C MET A 148 13.24 -26.99 18.29
N ILE A 149 13.04 -26.56 19.54
CA ILE A 149 13.65 -25.35 20.09
C ILE A 149 15.15 -25.54 20.30
N LEU A 150 15.57 -26.70 20.79
CA LEU A 150 16.98 -27.05 20.99
C LEU A 150 17.78 -27.21 19.68
N ASP A 151 17.08 -27.40 18.55
CA ASP A 151 17.69 -27.37 17.21
C ASP A 151 18.22 -25.97 16.84
N GLY A 152 17.77 -24.94 17.53
CA GLY A 152 18.30 -23.58 17.42
C GLY A 152 19.69 -23.41 18.05
N PRO A 153 20.47 -22.40 17.61
CA PRO A 153 21.84 -22.19 18.08
C PRO A 153 21.92 -21.63 19.51
N SER A 154 20.89 -20.93 19.98
CA SER A 154 20.89 -20.18 21.26
C SER A 154 19.50 -20.14 21.90
N LEU A 155 19.47 -20.09 23.23
CA LEU A 155 18.26 -19.83 24.04
C LEU A 155 18.24 -18.41 24.64
N GLN A 156 19.13 -17.53 24.19
CA GLN A 156 19.28 -16.18 24.74
C GLN A 156 17.98 -15.35 24.67
N ALA A 157 17.12 -15.60 23.68
CA ALA A 157 15.82 -14.93 23.59
C ALA A 157 14.94 -15.26 24.81
N PHE A 158 14.99 -16.48 25.34
CA PHE A 158 14.34 -16.80 26.60
C PHE A 158 14.98 -16.05 27.76
N ASP A 159 16.31 -16.12 27.91
CA ASP A 159 17.02 -15.43 28.99
C ASP A 159 16.65 -13.94 29.04
N ASN A 160 16.61 -13.29 27.87
CA ASN A 160 16.20 -11.89 27.72
C ASN A 160 14.72 -11.65 28.04
N PHE A 161 13.81 -12.56 27.67
CA PHE A 161 12.39 -12.39 27.94
C PHE A 161 12.03 -12.58 29.42
N PHE A 162 12.75 -13.46 30.13
CA PHE A 162 12.54 -13.74 31.54
C PHE A 162 13.25 -12.74 32.47
N ALA A 163 14.28 -12.04 31.99
CA ALA A 163 15.04 -11.07 32.76
C ALA A 163 14.23 -9.81 33.11
N LYS A 164 14.63 -9.16 34.21
CA LYS A 164 14.20 -7.80 34.54
C LYS A 164 14.72 -6.83 33.46
N ASP A 165 13.88 -5.88 33.06
CA ASP A 165 14.13 -4.90 32.01
C ASP A 165 14.52 -5.52 30.66
N GLY A 166 14.18 -6.80 30.48
CA GLY A 166 14.46 -7.57 29.29
C GLY A 166 13.44 -7.38 28.18
N SER A 167 13.43 -8.31 27.22
CA SER A 167 12.51 -8.26 26.08
C SER A 167 11.06 -8.42 26.56
N ARG A 168 10.18 -7.57 26.03
CA ARG A 168 8.72 -7.70 26.26
C ARG A 168 8.08 -8.78 25.40
N THR A 169 8.78 -9.28 24.40
CA THR A 169 8.25 -10.23 23.44
C THR A 169 9.17 -11.42 23.26
N LEU A 170 8.57 -12.59 23.13
CA LEU A 170 9.23 -13.83 22.74
C LEU A 170 8.42 -14.46 21.60
N LYS A 171 9.03 -14.63 20.44
CA LYS A 171 8.33 -15.08 19.23
C LYS A 171 8.94 -16.35 18.65
N PHE A 172 8.06 -17.20 18.12
CA PHE A 172 8.37 -18.47 17.50
C PHE A 172 7.73 -18.51 16.12
N LEU A 173 8.49 -18.89 15.11
CA LEU A 173 7.99 -19.04 13.75
C LEU A 173 7.92 -20.53 13.41
N TYR A 174 6.71 -21.01 13.17
CA TYR A 174 6.45 -22.39 12.79
C TYR A 174 6.13 -22.46 11.30
N GLN A 175 7.07 -22.96 10.52
CA GLN A 175 6.94 -23.08 9.06
C GLN A 175 7.85 -24.17 8.49
N GLU A 176 7.60 -24.53 7.24
CA GLU A 176 8.47 -25.42 6.48
C GLU A 176 9.85 -24.75 6.24
N GLY A 177 10.92 -25.50 6.48
CA GLY A 177 12.29 -25.08 6.20
C GLY A 177 13.22 -26.26 5.98
N GLU A 178 14.45 -25.99 5.54
CA GLU A 178 15.46 -27.04 5.39
C GLU A 178 15.73 -27.73 6.72
N ALA A 179 15.88 -29.05 6.72
CA ALA A 179 16.19 -29.80 7.92
C ALA A 179 17.43 -29.24 8.66
N PRO A 180 17.42 -29.17 10.00
CA PRO A 180 18.59 -28.79 10.79
C PRO A 180 19.80 -29.65 10.42
N GLY A 181 20.95 -29.01 10.18
CA GLY A 181 22.19 -29.72 9.92
C GLY A 181 22.81 -30.26 11.21
N VAL A 182 24.05 -30.73 11.10
CA VAL A 182 24.81 -31.32 12.22
C VAL A 182 25.04 -30.33 13.38
N GLU A 183 24.92 -29.03 13.12
CA GLU A 183 25.03 -27.95 14.10
C GLU A 183 23.94 -27.97 15.19
N CYS A 184 22.80 -28.64 14.93
CA CYS A 184 21.72 -28.76 15.91
C CYS A 184 22.06 -29.73 17.06
N GLY A 185 23.13 -30.53 16.92
CA GLY A 185 23.60 -31.47 17.92
C GLY A 185 22.87 -32.81 17.96
N ARG A 186 22.02 -33.13 16.98
CA ARG A 186 21.38 -34.46 16.85
C ARG A 186 21.32 -34.92 15.39
N THR A 187 21.06 -36.21 15.18
CA THR A 187 20.78 -36.78 13.85
C THR A 187 19.30 -37.10 13.76
N ILE A 188 18.62 -36.55 12.75
CA ILE A 188 17.19 -36.82 12.50
C ILE A 188 17.09 -38.03 11.55
N PRO A 189 16.58 -39.18 11.99
CA PRO A 189 16.53 -40.39 11.16
C PRO A 189 15.68 -40.19 9.91
N GLY A 190 16.15 -40.69 8.75
CA GLY A 190 15.39 -40.64 7.49
C GLY A 190 15.38 -39.29 6.77
N VAL A 191 16.10 -38.28 7.28
CA VAL A 191 16.14 -36.93 6.69
C VAL A 191 17.47 -36.72 5.97
N VAL A 192 17.41 -36.52 4.66
CA VAL A 192 18.58 -36.22 3.82
C VAL A 192 18.85 -34.72 3.87
N LYS A 193 20.11 -34.31 3.67
CA LYS A 193 20.45 -32.88 3.60
C LYS A 193 19.65 -32.19 2.49
N GLY A 194 18.96 -31.11 2.83
CA GLY A 194 18.07 -30.37 1.91
C GLY A 194 16.61 -30.85 1.89
N THR A 195 16.27 -31.93 2.62
CA THR A 195 14.86 -32.27 2.86
C THR A 195 14.19 -31.15 3.66
N LYS A 196 12.99 -30.76 3.24
CA LYS A 196 12.18 -29.77 3.97
C LYS A 196 11.32 -30.43 5.03
N ILE A 197 11.31 -29.86 6.22
CA ILE A 197 10.51 -30.31 7.36
C ILE A 197 9.90 -29.10 8.08
N MET A 198 8.90 -29.33 8.91
CA MET A 198 8.38 -28.28 9.80
C MET A 198 9.42 -27.94 10.86
N ARG A 199 9.69 -26.64 11.03
CA ARG A 199 10.66 -26.12 11.99
C ARG A 199 10.05 -25.03 12.85
N LEU A 200 10.55 -24.93 14.09
CA LEU A 200 10.23 -23.86 15.01
C LEU A 200 11.46 -22.97 15.20
N TYR A 201 11.42 -21.75 14.67
CA TYR A 201 12.50 -20.78 14.79
C TYR A 201 12.25 -19.85 15.96
N LEU A 202 13.24 -19.70 16.85
CA LEU A 202 13.18 -18.82 18.01
C LEU A 202 13.75 -17.44 17.67
N ASP A 203 12.90 -16.41 17.69
CA ASP A 203 13.22 -14.97 17.52
C ASP A 203 13.94 -14.54 16.22
N THR A 204 14.59 -15.46 15.51
CA THR A 204 15.18 -15.30 14.19
C THR A 204 14.16 -15.59 13.10
N ALA A 205 13.87 -14.58 12.28
CA ALA A 205 13.01 -14.76 11.12
C ALA A 205 13.81 -15.30 9.92
N PRO A 206 13.31 -16.33 9.22
CA PRO A 206 13.80 -16.65 7.88
C PRO A 206 13.45 -15.50 6.91
N ASP A 207 14.20 -15.37 5.81
CA ASP A 207 14.04 -14.28 4.83
C ASP A 207 12.59 -14.14 4.31
N LYS A 208 11.83 -15.24 4.33
CA LYS A 208 10.40 -15.27 4.00
C LYS A 208 9.61 -15.98 5.10
N PHE A 209 8.72 -15.23 5.74
CA PHE A 209 7.77 -15.77 6.70
C PHE A 209 6.51 -16.30 5.97
N LYS A 210 6.27 -17.61 6.10
CA LYS A 210 5.13 -18.33 5.51
C LYS A 210 4.71 -19.44 6.48
N GLY A 211 3.81 -19.12 7.41
CA GLY A 211 3.35 -20.07 8.42
C GLY A 211 2.79 -19.37 9.64
N LEU A 212 2.96 -19.97 10.82
CA LEU A 212 2.45 -19.44 12.08
C LEU A 212 3.54 -18.68 12.82
N CYS A 213 3.21 -17.48 13.32
CA CYS A 213 4.02 -16.75 14.28
C CYS A 213 3.31 -16.82 15.62
N LEU A 214 3.88 -17.59 16.55
CA LEU A 214 3.38 -17.74 17.90
C LEU A 214 4.22 -16.83 18.79
N PHE A 215 3.60 -15.89 19.47
CA PHE A 215 4.34 -14.92 20.27
C PHE A 215 3.71 -14.67 21.63
N PHE A 216 4.58 -14.47 22.59
CA PHE A 216 4.26 -14.17 23.98
C PHE A 216 4.63 -12.72 24.24
N VAL A 217 3.71 -11.98 24.84
CA VAL A 217 3.88 -10.57 25.19
C VAL A 217 3.75 -10.41 26.69
N ARG A 218 4.71 -9.74 27.29
CA ARG A 218 4.73 -9.45 28.70
C ARG A 218 4.24 -8.03 28.98
N TYR A 219 3.28 -7.91 29.90
CA TYR A 219 2.68 -6.60 30.25
C TYR A 219 3.66 -5.69 31.02
N ARG A 220 4.34 -6.26 32.03
CA ARG A 220 5.29 -5.59 32.92
C ARG A 220 6.71 -6.12 32.69
N ASN A 221 7.73 -5.28 32.58
CA ASN A 221 9.13 -5.73 32.44
C ASN A 221 10.04 -5.33 33.62
N ASP A 222 9.52 -4.61 34.60
CA ASP A 222 10.23 -4.07 35.77
C ASP A 222 10.62 -5.14 36.82
N ILE A 223 10.01 -6.32 36.74
CA ILE A 223 10.24 -7.48 37.62
C ILE A 223 10.73 -8.63 36.74
N PRO A 224 11.56 -9.60 37.17
CA PRO A 224 11.82 -10.81 36.39
C PRO A 224 10.59 -11.76 36.37
N LEU A 225 10.39 -12.50 35.29
CA LEU A 225 9.35 -13.53 35.23
C LEU A 225 9.75 -14.75 36.05
N ASN A 226 8.82 -15.25 36.86
CA ASN A 226 9.00 -16.48 37.61
C ASN A 226 7.95 -17.52 37.21
N ALA A 227 8.23 -18.80 37.44
CA ALA A 227 7.36 -19.90 37.04
C ALA A 227 5.96 -19.87 37.70
N LYS A 228 5.79 -19.14 38.81
CA LYS A 228 4.53 -19.07 39.55
C LYS A 228 3.61 -17.98 39.01
N SER A 229 4.12 -16.83 38.59
CA SER A 229 3.34 -15.68 38.08
C SER A 229 3.28 -15.59 36.56
N ILE A 230 3.99 -16.49 35.86
CA ILE A 230 4.10 -16.48 34.39
C ILE A 230 2.74 -16.45 33.66
N HIS A 231 1.73 -17.10 34.22
CA HIS A 231 0.40 -17.21 33.64
C HIS A 231 -0.45 -15.94 33.77
N GLU A 232 -0.11 -15.05 34.72
CA GLU A 232 -0.81 -13.77 34.93
C GLU A 232 -0.16 -12.63 34.15
N ASP A 233 1.17 -12.70 33.96
CA ASP A 233 1.98 -11.61 33.41
C ASP A 233 2.20 -11.70 31.88
N ILE A 234 1.85 -12.83 31.25
CA ILE A 234 2.10 -13.11 29.84
C ILE A 234 0.80 -13.33 29.07
N TYR A 235 0.70 -12.68 27.91
CA TYR A 235 -0.31 -12.94 26.89
C TYR A 235 0.26 -13.75 25.75
N PHE A 236 -0.47 -14.78 25.34
CA PHE A 236 -0.14 -15.59 24.18
C PHE A 236 -1.02 -15.19 22.99
N CYS A 237 -0.40 -15.02 21.82
CA CYS A 237 -1.11 -14.72 20.59
C CYS A 237 -0.49 -15.48 19.41
N VAL A 238 -1.30 -15.69 18.37
CA VAL A 238 -0.90 -16.38 17.15
C VAL A 238 -1.28 -15.53 15.95
N LEU A 239 -0.28 -15.23 15.12
CA LEU A 239 -0.44 -14.62 13.81
C LEU A 239 -0.28 -15.71 12.75
N ASP A 240 -1.37 -16.06 12.09
CA ASP A 240 -1.37 -17.02 10.98
C ASP A 240 -1.12 -16.31 9.64
N ALA A 241 0.06 -16.49 9.09
CA ALA A 241 0.47 -15.98 7.79
C ALA A 241 0.64 -17.08 6.74
N THR A 242 -0.02 -18.24 6.92
CA THR A 242 0.03 -19.36 5.97
C THR A 242 -0.44 -18.92 4.58
N GLU A 243 -1.48 -18.08 4.52
CA GLU A 243 -1.97 -17.46 3.28
C GLU A 243 -1.40 -16.05 3.03
N GLY A 244 -0.29 -15.71 3.68
CA GLY A 244 0.41 -14.43 3.56
C GLY A 244 0.22 -13.49 4.75
N LEU A 245 1.28 -12.73 5.05
CA LEU A 245 1.36 -11.86 6.22
C LEU A 245 0.24 -10.80 6.28
N LEU A 246 -0.09 -10.19 5.14
CA LEU A 246 -1.15 -9.17 5.08
C LEU A 246 -2.52 -9.75 5.47
N ARG A 247 -2.85 -10.95 4.97
CA ARG A 247 -4.10 -11.64 5.31
C ARG A 247 -4.11 -12.03 6.78
N GLY A 248 -2.99 -12.53 7.30
CA GLY A 248 -2.81 -12.84 8.71
C GLY A 248 -3.04 -11.64 9.62
N THR A 249 -2.35 -10.52 9.34
CA THR A 249 -2.47 -9.28 10.13
C THR A 249 -3.89 -8.74 10.10
N ARG A 250 -4.53 -8.74 8.92
CA ARG A 250 -5.94 -8.32 8.79
C ARG A 250 -6.86 -9.19 9.64
N ASN A 251 -6.73 -10.50 9.54
CA ASN A 251 -7.59 -11.44 10.27
C ASN A 251 -7.40 -11.30 11.79
N MET A 252 -6.16 -11.14 12.25
CA MET A 252 -5.86 -10.89 13.65
C MET A 252 -6.51 -9.59 14.16
N LEU A 253 -6.38 -8.49 13.39
CA LEU A 253 -7.01 -7.22 13.75
C LEU A 253 -8.54 -7.28 13.70
N ALA A 254 -9.12 -7.86 12.65
CA ALA A 254 -10.57 -7.88 12.44
C ALA A 254 -11.30 -8.87 13.35
N ASN A 255 -10.71 -10.02 13.64
CA ASN A 255 -11.40 -11.11 14.35
C ASN A 255 -11.06 -11.16 15.83
N ILE A 256 -9.95 -10.57 16.27
CA ILE A 256 -9.50 -10.62 17.67
C ILE A 256 -9.51 -9.21 18.27
N PHE A 257 -8.70 -8.30 17.74
CA PHE A 257 -8.49 -7.00 18.37
C PHE A 257 -9.69 -6.06 18.24
N LEU A 258 -10.31 -5.94 17.06
CA LEU A 258 -11.46 -5.07 16.87
C LEU A 258 -12.65 -5.49 17.75
N PRO A 259 -13.07 -6.77 17.81
CA PRO A 259 -14.12 -7.21 18.73
C PRO A 259 -13.77 -6.95 20.21
N ALA A 260 -12.51 -7.16 20.62
CA ALA A 260 -12.07 -6.89 21.98
C ALA A 260 -12.15 -5.39 22.33
N ILE A 261 -11.75 -4.52 21.39
CA ILE A 261 -11.84 -3.05 21.53
C ILE A 261 -13.32 -2.62 21.63
N LEU A 262 -14.19 -3.18 20.81
CA LEU A 262 -15.63 -2.88 20.83
C LEU A 262 -16.30 -3.36 22.12
N ALA A 263 -15.92 -4.52 22.64
CA ALA A 263 -16.41 -5.06 23.90
C ALA A 263 -15.86 -4.34 25.15
N THR A 264 -14.81 -3.52 24.98
CA THR A 264 -14.22 -2.77 26.10
C THR A 264 -15.17 -1.65 26.53
N ASN A 265 -15.76 -1.81 27.71
CA ASN A 265 -16.67 -0.84 28.31
C ASN A 265 -15.94 0.24 29.13
N ASN A 266 -14.81 -0.12 29.74
CA ASN A 266 -14.04 0.78 30.59
C ASN A 266 -12.84 1.38 29.83
N TRP A 267 -13.01 2.61 29.33
CA TRP A 267 -11.94 3.40 28.70
C TRP A 267 -11.35 4.43 29.69
N GLY A 268 -11.54 4.22 31.00
CA GLY A 268 -11.05 5.13 32.03
C GLY A 268 -11.71 6.50 31.94
N THR A 269 -10.89 7.55 31.92
CA THR A 269 -11.34 8.95 31.86
C THR A 269 -12.11 9.29 30.59
N LEU A 270 -11.88 8.54 29.49
CA LEU A 270 -12.58 8.75 28.22
C LEU A 270 -14.06 8.34 28.28
N SER A 271 -14.42 7.38 29.13
CA SER A 271 -15.82 6.96 29.30
C SER A 271 -16.69 8.01 30.04
N GLN A 272 -16.08 9.04 30.64
CA GLN A 272 -16.75 9.97 31.55
C GLN A 272 -17.19 11.27 30.86
N THR A 273 -16.77 11.52 29.62
CA THR A 273 -17.03 12.78 28.91
C THR A 273 -17.63 12.53 27.53
N THR A 274 -18.46 13.46 27.06
CA THR A 274 -19.00 13.43 25.69
C THR A 274 -17.88 13.46 24.66
N GLN A 275 -16.82 14.23 24.91
CA GLN A 275 -15.63 14.29 24.06
C GLN A 275 -14.88 12.95 24.01
N GLY A 276 -14.74 12.25 25.13
CA GLY A 276 -14.09 10.94 25.16
C GLY A 276 -14.88 9.85 24.39
N THR A 277 -16.21 9.99 24.31
CA THR A 277 -17.03 9.13 23.44
C THR A 277 -16.72 9.37 21.96
N THR A 278 -16.52 10.63 21.55
CA THR A 278 -16.11 10.98 20.19
C THR A 278 -14.72 10.43 19.85
N GLU A 279 -13.74 10.59 20.76
CA GLU A 279 -12.39 10.07 20.55
C GLU A 279 -12.36 8.53 20.44
N LYS A 280 -13.19 7.83 21.22
CA LYS A 280 -13.35 6.38 21.11
C LYS A 280 -13.84 5.99 19.70
N GLN A 281 -14.83 6.70 19.16
CA GLN A 281 -15.32 6.43 17.80
C GLN A 281 -14.25 6.73 16.75
N ASN A 282 -13.55 7.87 16.85
CA ASN A 282 -12.46 8.21 15.94
C ASN A 282 -11.37 7.12 15.90
N PHE A 283 -11.04 6.54 17.05
CA PHE A 283 -10.10 5.43 17.15
C PHE A 283 -10.62 4.16 16.46
N ILE A 284 -11.88 3.77 16.71
CA ILE A 284 -12.52 2.62 16.06
C ILE A 284 -12.59 2.81 14.54
N GLU A 285 -12.98 3.99 14.07
CA GLU A 285 -13.01 4.34 12.66
C GLU A 285 -11.62 4.29 12.02
N THR A 286 -10.59 4.71 12.75
CA THR A 286 -9.20 4.61 12.29
C THR A 286 -8.79 3.15 12.08
N ILE A 287 -9.17 2.24 12.98
CA ILE A 287 -8.92 0.80 12.83
C ILE A 287 -9.69 0.25 11.62
N ASN A 288 -10.96 0.62 11.46
CA ASN A 288 -11.77 0.19 10.31
C ASN A 288 -11.18 0.68 8.99
N ARG A 289 -10.71 1.94 8.92
CA ARG A 289 -10.01 2.48 7.76
C ARG A 289 -8.73 1.70 7.46
N TYR A 290 -7.97 1.33 8.48
CA TYR A 290 -6.78 0.50 8.29
C TYR A 290 -7.12 -0.92 7.80
N LEU A 291 -8.20 -1.54 8.30
CA LEU A 291 -8.70 -2.82 7.79
C LEU A 291 -9.14 -2.71 6.32
N SER A 292 -9.82 -1.63 5.94
CA SER A 292 -10.17 -1.35 4.54
C SER A 292 -8.92 -1.20 3.67
N PHE A 293 -7.91 -0.46 4.14
CA PHE A 293 -6.61 -0.37 3.46
C PHE A 293 -5.95 -1.74 3.28
N LEU A 294 -5.92 -2.59 4.31
CA LEU A 294 -5.38 -3.94 4.22
C LEU A 294 -6.16 -4.82 3.23
N ASN A 295 -7.49 -4.68 3.18
CA ASN A 295 -8.31 -5.35 2.16
C ASN A 295 -7.98 -4.85 0.75
N GLY A 296 -7.83 -3.53 0.56
CA GLY A 296 -7.42 -2.93 -0.70
C GLY A 296 -6.04 -3.41 -1.16
N ALA A 297 -5.06 -3.46 -0.25
CA ALA A 297 -3.73 -3.99 -0.51
C ALA A 297 -3.77 -5.49 -0.87
N ARG A 298 -4.59 -6.29 -0.18
CA ARG A 298 -4.80 -7.71 -0.50
C ARG A 298 -5.35 -7.88 -1.92
N VAL A 299 -6.42 -7.16 -2.27
CA VAL A 299 -7.00 -7.20 -3.62
C VAL A 299 -5.99 -6.72 -4.68
N SER A 300 -5.16 -5.73 -4.35
CA SER A 300 -4.09 -5.26 -5.23
C SER A 300 -3.06 -6.35 -5.53
N ILE A 301 -2.69 -7.14 -4.52
CA ILE A 301 -1.70 -8.22 -4.66
C ILE A 301 -2.34 -9.44 -5.33
N GLU A 302 -3.54 -9.85 -4.94
CA GLU A 302 -4.29 -10.93 -5.59
C GLU A 302 -4.60 -10.62 -7.06
N GLY A 303 -4.74 -9.34 -7.41
CA GLY A 303 -4.93 -8.86 -8.78
C GLY A 303 -3.64 -8.74 -9.61
N THR A 304 -2.46 -9.07 -9.05
CA THR A 304 -1.21 -9.13 -9.82
C THR A 304 -1.23 -10.33 -10.77
N VAL A 305 -0.79 -10.12 -12.00
CA VAL A 305 -0.82 -11.14 -13.05
C VAL A 305 0.58 -11.69 -13.23
N GLU A 306 0.84 -12.89 -12.72
CA GLU A 306 2.06 -13.65 -13.06
C GLU A 306 1.90 -14.27 -14.46
N LEU A 307 2.83 -13.96 -15.36
CA LEU A 307 2.93 -14.61 -16.67
C LEU A 307 3.14 -16.11 -16.46
N LYS A 308 2.46 -16.93 -17.25
CA LYS A 308 2.53 -18.39 -17.13
C LYS A 308 3.99 -18.89 -17.18
N LYS A 309 4.39 -19.58 -16.12
CA LYS A 309 5.69 -20.28 -16.03
C LYS A 309 5.67 -21.48 -16.97
N MET A 310 6.75 -21.65 -17.73
CA MET A 310 6.89 -22.73 -18.70
C MET A 310 7.94 -23.70 -18.18
N ASP A 311 7.49 -24.78 -17.53
CA ASP A 311 8.36 -25.72 -16.81
C ASP A 311 9.21 -26.62 -17.74
N HIS A 312 8.86 -26.67 -19.03
CA HIS A 312 9.54 -27.50 -20.04
C HIS A 312 10.68 -26.77 -20.76
N ILE A 313 10.84 -25.45 -20.58
CA ILE A 313 11.90 -24.66 -21.22
C ILE A 313 12.83 -24.13 -20.15
N ASP A 314 14.09 -24.56 -20.22
CA ASP A 314 15.14 -24.08 -19.33
C ASP A 314 15.76 -22.79 -19.88
N PHE A 315 15.14 -21.66 -19.54
CA PHE A 315 15.59 -20.32 -19.96
C PHE A 315 17.00 -19.97 -19.45
N SER A 316 17.55 -20.71 -18.48
CA SER A 316 18.92 -20.49 -18.00
C SER A 316 19.98 -20.85 -19.04
N LYS A 317 19.64 -21.69 -20.01
CA LYS A 317 20.51 -22.13 -21.13
C LYS A 317 20.47 -21.20 -22.35
N LEU A 318 19.75 -20.08 -22.26
CA LEU A 318 19.54 -19.13 -23.36
C LEU A 318 20.08 -17.74 -23.00
N GLN A 319 21.22 -17.70 -22.32
CA GLN A 319 21.80 -16.44 -21.82
C GLN A 319 23.00 -15.97 -22.63
N SER A 320 23.74 -16.88 -23.27
CA SER A 320 24.87 -16.53 -24.13
C SER A 320 24.47 -16.33 -25.59
N PHE A 321 25.27 -15.55 -26.33
CA PHE A 321 25.04 -15.30 -27.76
C PHE A 321 25.14 -16.58 -28.62
N GLU A 322 26.06 -17.48 -28.28
CA GLU A 322 26.22 -18.77 -28.98
C GLU A 322 24.99 -19.67 -28.81
N GLU A 323 24.47 -19.78 -27.59
CA GLU A 323 23.26 -20.56 -27.30
C GLU A 323 22.03 -19.97 -28.01
N VAL A 324 21.90 -18.64 -28.02
CA VAL A 324 20.80 -17.95 -28.70
C VAL A 324 20.84 -18.19 -30.21
N THR A 325 22.04 -18.17 -30.82
CA THR A 325 22.21 -18.41 -32.25
C THR A 325 21.94 -19.88 -32.61
N ALA A 326 22.39 -20.82 -31.78
CA ALA A 326 22.10 -22.25 -31.95
C ALA A 326 20.60 -22.54 -31.81
N ALA A 327 19.92 -21.94 -30.84
CA ALA A 327 18.48 -22.07 -30.65
C ALA A 327 17.69 -21.45 -31.81
N ALA A 328 18.13 -20.31 -32.34
CA ALA A 328 17.51 -19.65 -33.48
C ALA A 328 17.66 -20.42 -34.81
N ALA A 329 18.72 -21.21 -34.95
CA ALA A 329 18.92 -22.09 -36.10
C ALA A 329 18.03 -23.35 -36.05
N ASN A 330 17.46 -23.68 -34.87
CA ASN A 330 16.58 -24.83 -34.70
C ASN A 330 15.10 -24.42 -34.85
N SER A 331 14.48 -24.82 -35.96
CA SER A 331 13.08 -24.50 -36.28
C SER A 331 12.09 -24.97 -35.21
N ASP A 332 12.32 -26.12 -34.58
CA ASP A 332 11.41 -26.66 -33.55
C ASP A 332 11.48 -25.83 -32.27
N THR A 333 12.69 -25.37 -31.90
CA THR A 333 12.89 -24.50 -30.74
C THR A 333 12.28 -23.13 -30.97
N VAL A 334 12.46 -22.55 -32.16
CA VAL A 334 11.82 -21.28 -32.55
C VAL A 334 10.30 -21.42 -32.44
N HIS A 335 9.70 -22.48 -32.97
CA HIS A 335 8.25 -22.67 -32.90
C HIS A 335 7.73 -22.78 -31.46
N GLN A 336 8.41 -23.53 -30.59
CA GLN A 336 8.05 -23.61 -29.17
C GLN A 336 8.12 -22.24 -28.47
N LEU A 337 9.14 -21.44 -28.78
CA LEU A 337 9.30 -20.10 -28.23
C LEU A 337 8.24 -19.12 -28.77
N GLU A 338 7.81 -19.29 -30.03
CA GLU A 338 6.68 -18.56 -30.59
C GLU A 338 5.36 -18.87 -29.86
N GLU A 339 5.10 -20.15 -29.55
CA GLU A 339 3.93 -20.55 -28.76
C GLU A 339 3.95 -19.93 -27.35
N VAL A 340 5.11 -19.95 -26.69
CA VAL A 340 5.31 -19.32 -25.37
C VAL A 340 5.01 -17.82 -25.44
N LEU A 341 5.58 -17.12 -26.43
CA LEU A 341 5.37 -15.69 -26.63
C LEU A 341 3.89 -15.40 -26.88
N MET A 342 3.18 -16.23 -27.65
CA MET A 342 1.74 -16.08 -27.89
C MET A 342 0.89 -16.31 -26.66
N ILE A 343 1.27 -17.22 -25.76
CA ILE A 343 0.59 -17.41 -24.48
C ILE A 343 0.70 -16.14 -23.63
N TRP A 344 1.92 -15.59 -23.49
CA TRP A 344 2.12 -14.34 -22.76
C TRP A 344 1.40 -13.16 -23.43
N TYR A 345 1.44 -13.09 -24.76
CA TYR A 345 0.75 -12.07 -25.54
C TYR A 345 -0.75 -12.05 -25.21
N LYS A 346 -1.42 -13.22 -25.30
CA LYS A 346 -2.86 -13.35 -25.03
C LYS A 346 -3.21 -13.00 -23.59
N GLN A 347 -2.34 -13.33 -22.63
CA GLN A 347 -2.55 -12.98 -21.22
C GLN A 347 -2.49 -11.46 -20.99
N ILE A 348 -1.48 -10.80 -21.54
CA ILE A 348 -1.32 -9.35 -21.39
C ILE A 348 -2.43 -8.61 -22.15
N GLU A 349 -2.80 -9.08 -23.35
CA GLU A 349 -3.90 -8.52 -24.12
C GLU A 349 -5.24 -8.63 -23.39
N GLN A 350 -5.53 -9.78 -22.79
CA GLN A 350 -6.73 -9.95 -21.95
C GLN A 350 -6.75 -8.95 -20.79
N VAL A 351 -5.61 -8.74 -20.12
CA VAL A 351 -5.48 -7.78 -19.02
C VAL A 351 -5.71 -6.33 -19.48
N LEU A 352 -5.24 -5.96 -20.67
CA LEU A 352 -5.49 -4.65 -21.27
C LEU A 352 -6.98 -4.46 -21.58
N ILE A 353 -7.62 -5.45 -22.21
CA ILE A 353 -9.06 -5.40 -22.54
C ILE A 353 -9.91 -5.25 -21.28
N GLU A 354 -9.62 -6.02 -20.23
CA GLU A 354 -10.30 -5.92 -18.93
C GLU A 354 -10.15 -4.53 -18.29
N SER A 355 -9.03 -3.85 -18.53
CA SER A 355 -8.76 -2.52 -17.96
C SER A 355 -9.50 -1.39 -18.67
N GLU A 356 -9.80 -1.56 -19.96
CA GLU A 356 -10.54 -0.60 -20.78
C GLU A 356 -12.07 -0.73 -20.59
N GLN A 357 -12.53 -1.84 -20.02
CA GLN A 357 -13.96 -2.08 -19.84
C GLN A 357 -14.59 -1.12 -18.82
N MET A 358 -15.71 -0.49 -19.19
CA MET A 358 -16.47 0.37 -18.27
C MET A 358 -16.86 -0.38 -17.00
N ARG A 359 -16.50 0.21 -15.86
CA ARG A 359 -16.74 -0.37 -14.54
C ARG A 359 -18.17 -0.12 -14.10
N LYS A 360 -18.84 -1.16 -13.59
CA LYS A 360 -20.05 -1.01 -12.77
C LYS A 360 -19.60 -0.75 -11.34
N GLU A 361 -19.65 0.51 -10.92
CA GLU A 361 -19.34 0.90 -9.54
C GLU A 361 -20.63 1.02 -8.73
N ALA A 362 -20.51 0.92 -7.40
CA ALA A 362 -21.62 1.22 -6.52
C ALA A 362 -21.96 2.73 -6.56
N ASP A 363 -23.25 3.04 -6.53
CA ASP A 363 -23.77 4.41 -6.63
C ASP A 363 -23.31 5.32 -5.47
N ASP A 364 -22.76 4.76 -4.39
CA ASP A 364 -22.26 5.46 -3.21
C ASP A 364 -20.72 5.54 -3.13
N SER A 365 -20.01 5.13 -4.19
CA SER A 365 -18.55 5.13 -4.21
C SER A 365 -17.96 6.55 -4.07
N GLY A 366 -16.99 6.72 -3.16
CA GLY A 366 -16.31 8.00 -2.90
C GLY A 366 -15.00 8.19 -3.69
N PRO A 367 -14.38 9.38 -3.68
CA PRO A 367 -13.20 9.69 -4.49
C PRO A 367 -11.96 8.85 -4.14
N LEU A 368 -11.81 8.39 -2.89
CA LEU A 368 -10.69 7.52 -2.52
C LEU A 368 -10.78 6.13 -3.18
N THR A 369 -11.99 5.66 -3.53
CA THR A 369 -12.16 4.37 -4.24
C THR A 369 -11.55 4.42 -5.64
N GLU A 370 -11.63 5.58 -6.29
CA GLU A 370 -11.03 5.84 -7.59
C GLU A 370 -9.50 5.87 -7.48
N LEU A 371 -8.96 6.55 -6.46
CA LEU A 371 -7.52 6.53 -6.17
C LEU A 371 -7.02 5.09 -5.92
N GLU A 372 -7.73 4.30 -5.14
CA GLU A 372 -7.39 2.89 -4.88
C GLU A 372 -7.46 2.04 -6.15
N HIS A 373 -8.41 2.30 -7.04
CA HIS A 373 -8.47 1.64 -8.35
C HIS A 373 -7.22 1.92 -9.17
N TRP A 374 -6.82 3.18 -9.33
CA TRP A 374 -5.63 3.53 -10.09
C TRP A 374 -4.33 3.03 -9.45
N LYS A 375 -4.24 2.99 -8.11
CA LYS A 375 -3.12 2.36 -7.39
C LYS A 375 -3.01 0.87 -7.75
N ARG A 376 -4.13 0.15 -7.78
CA ARG A 376 -4.18 -1.26 -8.19
C ARG A 376 -3.78 -1.47 -9.64
N MET A 377 -4.30 -0.65 -10.55
CA MET A 377 -3.93 -0.72 -11.97
C MET A 377 -2.44 -0.45 -12.19
N SER A 378 -1.90 0.58 -11.51
CA SER A 378 -0.48 0.90 -11.57
C SER A 378 0.38 -0.26 -11.08
N ALA A 379 0.04 -0.89 -9.95
CA ALA A 379 0.74 -2.07 -9.47
C ALA A 379 0.64 -3.25 -10.46
N LYS A 380 -0.54 -3.53 -11.00
CA LYS A 380 -0.79 -4.62 -11.96
C LYS A 380 0.07 -4.47 -13.20
N PHE A 381 0.10 -3.29 -13.82
CA PHE A 381 0.85 -3.06 -15.06
C PHE A 381 2.36 -2.98 -14.83
N ASN A 382 2.82 -2.34 -13.75
CA ASN A 382 4.24 -2.33 -13.42
C ASN A 382 4.78 -3.74 -13.19
N PHE A 383 4.00 -4.61 -12.53
CA PHE A 383 4.37 -6.01 -12.33
C PHE A 383 4.47 -6.80 -13.65
N ILE A 384 3.60 -6.52 -14.62
CA ILE A 384 3.70 -7.11 -15.96
C ILE A 384 4.95 -6.60 -16.68
N ILE A 385 5.22 -5.29 -16.63
CA ILE A 385 6.42 -4.68 -17.23
C ILE A 385 7.72 -5.26 -16.64
N GLU A 386 7.77 -5.49 -15.34
CA GLU A 386 8.92 -6.12 -14.68
C GLU A 386 9.15 -7.55 -15.20
N GLN A 387 8.08 -8.32 -15.42
CA GLN A 387 8.17 -9.66 -15.99
C GLN A 387 8.61 -9.65 -17.45
N ILE A 388 8.08 -8.74 -18.27
CA ILE A 388 8.50 -8.55 -19.68
C ILE A 388 10.00 -8.20 -19.74
N LYS A 389 10.48 -7.35 -18.82
CA LYS A 389 11.89 -6.97 -18.71
C LYS A 389 12.76 -8.03 -18.02
N GLY A 390 12.15 -9.10 -17.53
CA GLY A 390 12.81 -10.22 -16.87
C GLY A 390 13.70 -11.04 -17.81
N PRO A 391 14.62 -11.83 -17.25
CA PRO A 391 15.60 -12.60 -18.04
C PRO A 391 14.93 -13.62 -18.96
N SER A 392 13.86 -14.29 -18.52
CA SER A 392 13.16 -15.30 -19.31
C SER A 392 12.51 -14.71 -20.57
N CYS A 393 11.74 -13.62 -20.44
CA CYS A 393 11.13 -12.96 -21.60
C CYS A 393 12.19 -12.39 -22.56
N LYS A 394 13.26 -11.77 -22.03
CA LYS A 394 14.38 -11.29 -22.86
C LYS A 394 15.04 -12.41 -23.66
N ALA A 395 15.27 -13.58 -23.05
CA ALA A 395 15.84 -14.73 -23.74
C ALA A 395 14.97 -15.18 -24.94
N VAL A 396 13.66 -15.30 -24.73
CA VAL A 396 12.69 -15.63 -25.79
C VAL A 396 12.74 -14.60 -26.92
N ILE A 397 12.65 -13.31 -26.59
CA ILE A 397 12.67 -12.23 -27.58
C ILE A 397 13.97 -12.23 -28.38
N ASN A 398 15.11 -12.46 -27.73
CA ASN A 398 16.42 -12.48 -28.40
C ASN A 398 16.52 -13.63 -29.41
N VAL A 399 16.12 -14.85 -29.05
CA VAL A 399 16.14 -16.01 -29.96
C VAL A 399 15.22 -15.77 -31.14
N LEU A 400 13.99 -15.31 -30.89
CA LEU A 400 13.02 -15.02 -31.95
C LEU A 400 13.48 -13.88 -32.87
N ASN A 401 14.29 -12.94 -32.36
CA ASN A 401 14.85 -11.83 -33.14
C ASN A 401 15.93 -12.32 -34.11
N VAL A 402 16.81 -13.22 -33.65
CA VAL A 402 17.80 -13.88 -34.53
C VAL A 402 17.10 -14.82 -35.53
N GLY A 403 16.05 -15.52 -35.11
CA GLY A 403 15.23 -16.38 -35.97
C GLY A 403 14.28 -15.63 -36.91
N HIS A 404 14.31 -14.29 -36.92
CA HIS A 404 13.46 -13.43 -37.75
C HIS A 404 11.94 -13.73 -37.67
N SER A 405 11.45 -14.06 -36.47
CA SER A 405 10.02 -14.34 -36.25
C SER A 405 9.14 -13.12 -36.55
N LYS A 406 8.01 -13.37 -37.22
CA LYS A 406 7.00 -12.35 -37.54
C LYS A 406 6.24 -11.85 -36.30
N LEU A 407 6.21 -12.64 -35.22
CA LEU A 407 5.48 -12.31 -34.00
C LEU A 407 6.07 -11.11 -33.24
N LEU A 408 7.34 -10.79 -33.47
CA LEU A 408 8.02 -9.68 -32.80
C LEU A 408 7.39 -8.32 -33.09
N LYS A 409 6.77 -8.14 -34.27
CA LYS A 409 6.07 -6.89 -34.57
C LYS A 409 4.86 -6.71 -33.64
N MET A 410 4.02 -7.73 -33.52
CA MET A 410 2.85 -7.71 -32.64
C MET A 410 3.26 -7.59 -31.16
N TRP A 411 4.35 -8.25 -30.76
CA TRP A 411 4.88 -8.14 -29.41
C TRP A 411 5.33 -6.71 -29.07
N ARG A 412 6.05 -6.04 -29.99
CA ARG A 412 6.47 -4.64 -29.77
C ARG A 412 5.28 -3.68 -29.66
N GLU A 413 4.24 -3.90 -30.45
CA GLU A 413 3.00 -3.12 -30.36
C GLU A 413 2.31 -3.34 -29.01
N LEU A 414 2.25 -4.58 -28.53
CA LEU A 414 1.72 -4.90 -27.19
C LEU A 414 2.57 -4.30 -26.06
N ASP A 415 3.91 -4.39 -26.15
CA ASP A 415 4.86 -3.83 -25.17
C ASP A 415 4.76 -2.29 -25.09
N ALA A 416 4.53 -1.63 -26.23
CA ALA A 416 4.24 -0.20 -26.27
C ALA A 416 2.91 0.12 -25.58
N ARG A 417 1.82 -0.60 -25.92
CA ARG A 417 0.50 -0.39 -25.30
C ARG A 417 0.53 -0.57 -23.78
N ILE A 418 1.12 -1.66 -23.28
CA ILE A 418 1.19 -1.92 -21.83
C ILE A 418 2.03 -0.86 -21.11
N THR A 419 3.10 -0.37 -21.74
CA THR A 419 3.94 0.71 -21.20
C THR A 419 3.16 2.02 -21.12
N ASP A 420 2.39 2.35 -22.16
CA ASP A 420 1.55 3.55 -22.17
C ASP A 420 0.45 3.49 -21.10
N THR A 421 -0.26 2.36 -20.96
CA THR A 421 -1.28 2.19 -19.92
C THR A 421 -0.67 2.18 -18.50
N ALA A 422 0.55 1.66 -18.33
CA ALA A 422 1.27 1.76 -17.06
C ALA A 422 1.62 3.21 -16.70
N ASN A 423 2.09 3.99 -17.68
CA ASN A 423 2.38 5.41 -17.50
C ASN A 423 1.11 6.21 -17.17
N GLU A 424 0.02 5.95 -17.89
CA GLU A 424 -1.30 6.53 -17.61
C GLU A 424 -1.72 6.25 -16.16
N SER A 425 -1.69 4.98 -15.74
CA SER A 425 -2.14 4.62 -14.38
C SER A 425 -1.27 5.26 -13.30
N LYS A 426 0.05 5.36 -13.51
CA LYS A 426 0.99 6.03 -12.60
C LYS A 426 0.70 7.54 -12.50
N ASP A 427 0.46 8.20 -13.63
CA ASP A 427 0.13 9.62 -13.68
C ASP A 427 -1.21 9.90 -12.99
N ASN A 428 -2.23 9.09 -13.27
CA ASN A 428 -3.53 9.17 -12.63
C ASN A 428 -3.43 9.02 -11.10
N VAL A 429 -2.61 8.07 -10.61
CA VAL A 429 -2.34 7.94 -9.16
C VAL A 429 -1.75 9.22 -8.61
N ARG A 430 -0.72 9.81 -9.26
CA ARG A 430 -0.05 11.04 -8.81
C ARG A 430 -1.06 12.19 -8.63
N TYR A 431 -1.92 12.39 -9.62
CA TYR A 431 -2.92 13.46 -9.58
C TYR A 431 -4.04 13.19 -8.57
N LEU A 432 -4.58 11.97 -8.52
CA LEU A 432 -5.62 11.61 -7.55
C LEU A 432 -5.11 11.61 -6.11
N TYR A 433 -3.82 11.40 -5.88
CA TYR A 433 -3.21 11.51 -4.55
C TYR A 433 -3.40 12.90 -3.93
N THR A 434 -3.48 13.94 -4.77
CA THR A 434 -3.71 15.32 -4.31
C THR A 434 -5.09 15.49 -3.68
N LEU A 435 -6.06 14.64 -4.05
CA LEU A 435 -7.39 14.60 -3.45
C LEU A 435 -7.41 13.92 -2.07
N GLU A 436 -6.45 13.04 -1.78
CA GLU A 436 -6.47 12.23 -0.56
C GLU A 436 -6.51 13.10 0.70
N LYS A 437 -5.66 14.13 0.76
CA LYS A 437 -5.57 15.05 1.90
C LYS A 437 -6.76 15.99 1.98
N VAL A 438 -7.19 16.58 0.85
CA VAL A 438 -8.29 17.56 0.83
C VAL A 438 -9.65 16.91 1.06
N CYS A 439 -9.80 15.61 0.78
CA CYS A 439 -11.02 14.87 1.07
C CYS A 439 -11.06 14.26 2.48
N GLN A 440 -9.95 14.21 3.24
CA GLN A 440 -9.94 13.61 4.59
C GLN A 440 -11.05 14.14 5.53
N PRO A 441 -11.32 15.46 5.59
CA PRO A 441 -12.39 15.97 6.46
C PRO A 441 -13.78 15.39 6.13
N LEU A 442 -14.04 15.05 4.85
CA LEU A 442 -15.29 14.39 4.43
C LEU A 442 -15.41 12.96 4.96
N TYR A 443 -14.30 12.26 5.15
CA TYR A 443 -14.28 10.90 5.69
C TYR A 443 -14.32 10.87 7.21
N ASN A 444 -13.88 11.94 7.88
CA ASN A 444 -13.96 12.09 9.33
C ASN A 444 -15.21 12.87 9.79
N TYR A 445 -16.14 13.16 8.88
CA TYR A 445 -17.38 13.90 9.12
C TYR A 445 -17.22 15.32 9.71
N ASP A 446 -16.04 15.93 9.55
CA ASP A 446 -15.76 17.29 10.02
C ASP A 446 -16.12 18.32 8.95
N LEU A 447 -17.42 18.66 8.90
CA LEU A 447 -17.94 19.63 7.94
C LEU A 447 -17.47 21.06 8.21
N VAL A 448 -17.09 21.40 9.44
CA VAL A 448 -16.64 22.76 9.78
C VAL A 448 -15.27 23.01 9.17
N SER A 449 -14.32 22.11 9.39
CA SER A 449 -13.02 22.18 8.71
C SER A 449 -13.17 22.06 7.20
N MET A 450 -14.10 21.23 6.71
CA MET A 450 -14.35 21.09 5.28
C MET A 450 -14.92 22.36 4.64
N ALA A 451 -15.78 23.11 5.33
CA ALA A 451 -16.31 24.38 4.83
C ALA A 451 -15.17 25.39 4.58
N HIS A 452 -14.14 25.41 5.44
CA HIS A 452 -12.93 26.20 5.21
C HIS A 452 -12.02 25.60 4.12
N GLY A 453 -11.97 24.27 4.00
CA GLY A 453 -11.15 23.54 3.03
C GLY A 453 -11.76 23.39 1.63
N ILE A 454 -12.99 23.86 1.40
CA ILE A 454 -13.73 23.62 0.15
C ILE A 454 -13.02 24.20 -1.08
N GLN A 455 -12.37 25.36 -0.92
CA GLN A 455 -11.61 25.98 -2.00
C GLN A 455 -10.39 25.14 -2.38
N ASN A 456 -9.76 24.46 -1.40
CA ASN A 456 -8.63 23.58 -1.65
C ASN A 456 -9.06 22.34 -2.44
N LEU A 457 -10.25 21.77 -2.13
CA LEU A 457 -10.81 20.68 -2.91
C LEU A 457 -11.08 21.09 -4.35
N ILE A 458 -11.72 22.25 -4.57
CA ILE A 458 -12.03 22.72 -5.92
C ILE A 458 -10.73 23.02 -6.70
N ASN A 459 -9.76 23.66 -6.06
CA ASN A 459 -8.47 23.94 -6.67
C ASN A 459 -7.69 22.66 -7.02
N ALA A 460 -7.76 21.62 -6.18
CA ALA A 460 -7.18 20.32 -6.48
C ALA A 460 -7.83 19.69 -7.72
N ILE A 461 -9.16 19.68 -7.80
CA ILE A 461 -9.89 19.16 -8.97
C ILE A 461 -9.59 19.98 -10.23
N ARG A 462 -9.48 21.31 -10.11
CA ARG A 462 -9.06 22.22 -11.20
C ARG A 462 -7.70 21.84 -11.76
N MET A 463 -6.73 21.66 -10.86
CA MET A 463 -5.37 21.29 -11.22
C MET A 463 -5.34 19.93 -11.93
N ILE A 464 -6.12 18.94 -11.46
CA ILE A 464 -6.22 17.63 -12.12
C ILE A 464 -6.76 17.80 -13.55
N HIS A 465 -7.84 18.58 -13.73
CA HIS A 465 -8.41 18.82 -15.05
C HIS A 465 -7.47 19.60 -15.98
N SER A 466 -6.73 20.59 -15.46
CA SER A 466 -5.87 21.44 -16.30
C SER A 466 -4.52 20.81 -16.62
N VAL A 467 -3.96 20.00 -15.72
CA VAL A 467 -2.58 19.50 -15.83
C VAL A 467 -2.51 18.01 -16.15
N SER A 468 -3.45 17.18 -15.69
CA SER A 468 -3.35 15.75 -15.95
C SER A 468 -3.50 15.46 -17.44
N ARG A 469 -2.61 14.61 -17.97
CA ARG A 469 -2.61 14.27 -19.39
C ARG A 469 -3.68 13.23 -19.72
N TYR A 470 -3.90 12.30 -18.80
CA TYR A 470 -4.77 11.14 -19.00
C TYR A 470 -6.11 11.26 -18.24
N TYR A 471 -6.15 11.96 -17.11
CA TYR A 471 -7.36 12.04 -16.27
C TYR A 471 -8.31 13.18 -16.63
N ASN A 472 -7.89 14.12 -17.48
CA ASN A 472 -8.62 15.36 -17.80
C ASN A 472 -9.84 15.18 -18.72
N THR A 473 -10.17 13.95 -19.14
CA THR A 473 -11.33 13.69 -20.00
C THR A 473 -12.65 14.05 -19.30
N SER A 474 -13.63 14.53 -20.06
CA SER A 474 -14.96 14.90 -19.53
C SER A 474 -15.64 13.76 -18.77
N GLU A 475 -15.48 12.51 -19.23
CA GLU A 475 -16.06 11.32 -18.60
C GLU A 475 -15.46 11.05 -17.21
N ARG A 476 -14.12 10.99 -17.11
CA ARG A 476 -13.41 10.78 -15.83
C ARG A 476 -13.67 11.90 -14.85
N MET A 477 -13.69 13.15 -15.32
CA MET A 477 -14.04 14.30 -14.50
C MET A 477 -15.48 14.21 -13.97
N THR A 478 -16.44 13.86 -14.83
CA THR A 478 -17.84 13.68 -14.42
C THR A 478 -17.97 12.58 -13.36
N SER A 479 -17.32 11.42 -13.57
CA SER A 479 -17.29 10.33 -12.58
C SER A 479 -16.69 10.78 -11.24
N LEU A 480 -15.55 11.47 -11.28
CA LEU A 480 -14.90 12.01 -10.08
C LEU A 480 -15.81 12.98 -9.33
N PHE A 481 -16.50 13.88 -10.03
CA PHE A 481 -17.44 14.80 -9.41
C PHE A 481 -18.60 14.07 -8.72
N ILE A 482 -19.18 13.07 -9.37
CA ILE A 482 -20.24 12.23 -8.78
C ILE A 482 -19.75 11.57 -7.49
N LYS A 483 -18.53 11.00 -7.51
CA LYS A 483 -17.94 10.36 -6.32
C LYS A 483 -17.71 11.36 -5.17
N VAL A 484 -17.17 12.55 -5.49
CA VAL A 484 -16.94 13.61 -4.51
C VAL A 484 -18.26 14.07 -3.90
N THR A 485 -19.31 14.30 -4.70
CA THR A 485 -20.61 14.74 -4.19
C THR A 485 -21.32 13.65 -3.40
N ASN A 486 -21.19 12.37 -3.78
CA ASN A 486 -21.67 11.25 -2.98
C ASN A 486 -21.01 11.18 -1.60
N GLN A 487 -19.69 11.38 -1.55
CA GLN A 487 -18.96 11.42 -0.28
C GLN A 487 -19.38 12.63 0.58
N MET A 488 -19.64 13.78 -0.03
CA MET A 488 -20.18 14.95 0.67
C MET A 488 -21.55 14.68 1.28
N VAL A 489 -22.46 14.06 0.53
CA VAL A 489 -23.79 13.69 1.05
C VAL A 489 -23.66 12.71 2.21
N THR A 490 -22.75 11.74 2.10
CA THR A 490 -22.45 10.79 3.17
C THR A 490 -21.93 11.50 4.42
N ALA A 491 -21.01 12.46 4.26
CA ALA A 491 -20.49 13.27 5.36
C ALA A 491 -21.58 14.12 6.03
N CYS A 492 -22.46 14.75 5.24
CA CYS A 492 -23.60 15.50 5.77
C CYS A 492 -24.55 14.61 6.57
N LYS A 493 -24.88 13.42 6.06
CA LYS A 493 -25.73 12.46 6.78
C LYS A 493 -25.10 12.06 8.10
N ALA A 494 -23.82 11.70 8.08
CA ALA A 494 -23.08 11.29 9.27
C ALA A 494 -22.93 12.42 10.30
N TYR A 495 -22.69 13.66 9.87
CA TYR A 495 -22.62 14.81 10.76
C TYR A 495 -23.95 15.09 11.46
N ILE A 496 -25.07 14.94 10.75
CA ILE A 496 -26.40 15.09 11.35
C ILE A 496 -26.66 13.98 12.38
N THR A 497 -26.23 12.74 12.12
CA THR A 497 -26.48 11.57 12.98
C THR A 497 -25.37 11.26 13.99
N ASP A 498 -24.39 12.15 14.18
CA ASP A 498 -23.22 11.92 15.03
C ASP A 498 -22.49 10.60 14.72
N GLY A 499 -22.18 10.38 13.44
CA GLY A 499 -21.57 9.13 12.98
C GLY A 499 -22.51 7.92 13.07
N GLY A 500 -23.83 8.16 13.15
CA GLY A 500 -24.85 7.11 13.33
C GLY A 500 -25.16 6.77 14.79
N LEU A 501 -24.58 7.48 15.76
CA LEU A 501 -24.84 7.28 17.19
C LEU A 501 -26.25 7.71 17.62
N SER A 502 -26.80 8.73 16.96
CA SER A 502 -28.10 9.30 17.32
C SER A 502 -28.99 9.40 16.09
N ARG A 503 -30.24 8.94 16.21
CA ARG A 503 -31.22 9.19 15.14
C ARG A 503 -31.57 10.67 15.16
N VAL A 504 -31.92 11.20 13.99
CA VAL A 504 -32.32 12.60 13.82
C VAL A 504 -33.48 12.98 14.77
N TRP A 505 -34.35 12.02 15.07
CA TRP A 505 -35.53 12.19 15.92
C TRP A 505 -35.24 12.11 17.42
N ASP A 506 -34.09 11.55 17.80
CA ASP A 506 -33.72 11.34 19.21
C ASP A 506 -32.87 12.53 19.75
N GLN A 507 -32.51 13.48 18.88
CA GLN A 507 -31.72 14.66 19.21
C GLN A 507 -32.60 15.89 19.45
N ASP A 508 -32.11 16.82 20.27
CA ASP A 508 -32.76 18.11 20.48
C ASP A 508 -32.95 18.88 19.17
N THR A 509 -34.19 19.29 18.90
CA THR A 509 -34.58 20.05 17.69
C THR A 509 -33.65 21.23 17.37
N PRO A 510 -33.29 22.13 18.31
CA PRO A 510 -32.38 23.24 17.97
C PRO A 510 -30.98 22.77 17.53
N VAL A 511 -30.50 21.63 18.04
CA VAL A 511 -29.21 21.06 17.66
C VAL A 511 -29.27 20.51 16.24
N VAL A 512 -30.32 19.74 15.91
CA VAL A 512 -30.52 19.20 14.56
C VAL A 512 -30.68 20.31 13.53
N ILE A 513 -31.47 21.35 13.82
CA ILE A 513 -31.63 22.51 12.94
C ILE A 513 -30.26 23.18 12.68
N LYS A 514 -29.46 23.39 13.72
CA LYS A 514 -28.12 23.97 13.59
C LYS A 514 -27.21 23.08 12.71
N LYS A 515 -27.25 21.76 12.89
CA LYS A 515 -26.47 20.82 12.07
C LYS A 515 -26.90 20.84 10.60
N ILE A 516 -28.20 20.91 10.34
CA ILE A 516 -28.73 21.02 8.97
C ILE A 516 -28.34 22.38 8.35
N GLN A 517 -28.40 23.48 9.09
CA GLN A 517 -27.94 24.79 8.62
C GLN A 517 -26.47 24.76 8.21
N VAL A 518 -25.59 24.09 8.98
CA VAL A 518 -24.18 23.88 8.60
C VAL A 518 -24.07 23.11 7.29
N CYS A 519 -24.84 22.03 7.11
CA CYS A 519 -24.86 21.27 5.85
C CYS A 519 -25.34 22.13 4.66
N MET A 520 -26.33 23.00 4.86
CA MET A 520 -26.83 23.91 3.82
C MET A 520 -25.80 24.99 3.44
N VAL A 521 -25.12 25.58 4.42
CA VAL A 521 -24.03 26.54 4.17
C VAL A 521 -22.89 25.87 3.43
N PHE A 522 -22.50 24.66 3.85
CA PHE A 522 -21.50 23.87 3.16
C PHE A 522 -21.88 23.60 1.69
N GLN A 523 -23.14 23.26 1.43
CA GLN A 523 -23.65 23.06 0.08
C GLN A 523 -23.69 24.36 -0.75
N PHE A 524 -24.01 25.50 -0.11
CA PHE A 524 -24.00 26.80 -0.78
C PHE A 524 -22.59 27.23 -1.20
N LEU A 525 -21.57 26.97 -0.39
CA LEU A 525 -20.16 27.24 -0.73
C LEU A 525 -19.71 26.49 -1.99
N LEU A 526 -20.25 25.29 -2.21
CA LEU A 526 -20.01 24.50 -3.43
C LEU A 526 -20.75 25.05 -4.66
N HIS A 527 -21.91 25.68 -4.46
CA HIS A 527 -22.77 26.19 -5.55
C HIS A 527 -22.37 27.59 -6.04
N GLN A 528 -21.43 28.26 -5.38
CA GLN A 528 -21.00 29.61 -5.76
C GLN A 528 -20.64 29.69 -7.26
N PRO A 529 -21.34 30.51 -8.07
CA PRO A 529 -21.15 30.57 -9.52
C PRO A 529 -19.72 30.93 -9.96
N SER A 530 -18.95 31.56 -9.09
CA SER A 530 -17.53 31.91 -9.28
C SER A 530 -16.60 30.69 -9.34
N GLN A 531 -17.06 29.50 -8.97
CA GLN A 531 -16.24 28.28 -8.91
C GLN A 531 -16.12 27.57 -10.27
N GLY A 532 -17.00 27.85 -11.24
CA GLY A 532 -16.88 27.51 -12.67
C GLY A 532 -16.69 26.04 -13.09
N LEU A 533 -16.58 25.09 -12.15
CA LEU A 533 -16.13 23.72 -12.43
C LEU A 533 -17.22 22.66 -12.50
N PHE A 534 -18.31 22.85 -11.77
CA PHE A 534 -19.40 21.91 -11.73
C PHE A 534 -20.43 22.33 -12.79
N SER A 535 -20.64 21.51 -13.82
CA SER A 535 -21.75 21.77 -14.74
C SER A 535 -23.08 21.64 -13.99
N GLN A 536 -24.08 22.43 -14.41
CA GLN A 536 -25.44 22.34 -13.86
C GLN A 536 -26.02 20.92 -13.97
N ASP A 537 -25.58 20.12 -14.96
CA ASP A 537 -26.01 18.74 -15.18
C ASP A 537 -25.43 17.75 -14.17
N CYS A 538 -24.18 17.95 -13.71
CA CYS A 538 -23.59 17.12 -12.64
C CYS A 538 -24.39 17.30 -11.34
N PHE A 539 -24.81 18.52 -11.03
CA PHE A 539 -25.63 18.82 -9.86
C PHE A 539 -27.09 18.36 -9.99
N ARG A 540 -27.69 18.37 -11.19
CA ARG A 540 -29.04 17.81 -11.43
C ARG A 540 -29.14 16.32 -11.11
N LYS A 541 -28.05 15.56 -11.31
CA LYS A 541 -27.97 14.12 -10.97
C LYS A 541 -27.54 13.85 -9.53
N CYS A 542 -27.10 14.86 -8.78
CA CYS A 542 -26.67 14.67 -7.40
C CYS A 542 -27.89 14.41 -6.48
N SER A 543 -27.76 13.46 -5.56
CA SER A 543 -28.71 13.15 -4.48
C SER A 543 -28.92 14.27 -3.45
N LEU A 544 -28.56 15.51 -3.81
CA LEU A 544 -28.67 16.72 -3.00
C LEU A 544 -30.13 17.15 -2.76
N SER A 545 -31.07 16.71 -3.63
CA SER A 545 -32.52 16.77 -3.35
C SER A 545 -32.86 16.10 -2.02
N SER A 546 -32.16 15.00 -1.67
CA SER A 546 -32.51 14.18 -0.52
C SER A 546 -32.20 14.85 0.83
N ILE A 547 -31.20 15.74 0.92
CA ILE A 547 -30.91 16.48 2.16
C ILE A 547 -31.95 17.57 2.40
N TRP A 548 -32.36 18.26 1.32
CA TRP A 548 -33.45 19.23 1.37
C TRP A 548 -34.80 18.56 1.65
N GLU A 549 -35.08 17.41 1.02
CA GLU A 549 -36.24 16.59 1.37
C GLU A 549 -36.21 16.15 2.83
N LEU A 550 -35.05 15.81 3.39
CA LEU A 550 -34.92 15.47 4.81
C LEU A 550 -35.29 16.68 5.68
N TYR A 551 -34.82 17.88 5.33
CA TYR A 551 -35.16 19.11 6.02
C TYR A 551 -36.65 19.43 5.93
N CYS A 552 -37.24 19.35 4.73
CA CYS A 552 -38.67 19.54 4.50
C CYS A 552 -39.51 18.49 5.24
N LYS A 553 -39.12 17.20 5.20
CA LYS A 553 -39.79 16.11 5.93
C LYS A 553 -39.66 16.28 7.45
N TYR A 554 -38.50 16.72 7.94
CA TYR A 554 -38.28 16.99 9.37
C TYR A 554 -39.14 18.17 9.85
N LEU A 555 -39.19 19.28 9.11
CA LEU A 555 -40.05 20.42 9.40
C LEU A 555 -41.55 20.09 9.30
N TYR A 556 -41.94 19.30 8.29
CA TYR A 556 -43.31 18.84 8.09
C TYR A 556 -43.78 17.90 9.21
N ASN A 557 -42.96 16.92 9.61
CA ASN A 557 -43.26 16.00 10.70
C ASN A 557 -43.29 16.67 12.08
N MET A 558 -42.60 17.80 12.26
CA MET A 558 -42.58 18.59 13.51
C MET A 558 -43.80 19.52 13.67
N GLY A 559 -44.82 19.41 12.79
CA GLY A 559 -46.11 20.06 12.99
C GLY A 559 -46.08 21.59 12.98
N LYS A 560 -45.05 22.20 12.40
CA LYS A 560 -44.99 23.65 12.18
C LYS A 560 -44.98 23.95 10.69
N GLY A 561 -46.07 24.53 10.21
CA GLY A 561 -46.10 25.29 8.96
C GLY A 561 -45.17 26.51 9.07
N PHE A 562 -43.86 26.26 9.04
CA PHE A 562 -42.83 27.29 9.07
C PHE A 562 -42.44 27.61 7.64
N ILE A 563 -43.20 28.51 7.03
CA ILE A 563 -42.74 29.29 5.89
C ILE A 563 -41.56 30.13 6.43
N PRO A 564 -40.35 30.06 5.86
CA PRO A 564 -39.24 30.86 6.36
C PRO A 564 -39.49 32.34 6.03
N THR A 565 -39.96 33.11 7.00
CA THR A 565 -39.84 34.57 6.97
C THR A 565 -38.38 34.95 7.18
N THR A 566 -37.70 35.17 6.06
CA THR A 566 -36.68 36.21 5.85
C THR A 566 -36.24 36.95 7.12
N SER A 567 -35.04 36.63 7.64
CA SER A 567 -34.24 37.59 8.41
C SER A 567 -32.80 37.15 8.72
N SER A 568 -32.39 35.92 8.40
CA SER A 568 -30.99 35.48 8.65
C SER A 568 -30.40 34.53 7.60
N PHE A 569 -30.91 34.57 6.37
CA PHE A 569 -30.29 33.91 5.22
C PHE A 569 -30.00 34.98 4.15
N PRO A 570 -28.87 34.91 3.42
CA PRO A 570 -28.61 35.84 2.32
C PRO A 570 -29.75 35.72 1.31
N GLU A 571 -30.44 36.83 1.01
CA GLU A 571 -31.57 36.88 0.08
C GLU A 571 -31.26 36.24 -1.29
N GLN A 572 -29.98 36.18 -1.67
CA GLN A 572 -29.52 35.51 -2.89
C GLN A 572 -29.67 33.98 -2.88
N ALA A 573 -29.63 33.32 -1.70
CA ALA A 573 -29.87 31.88 -1.57
C ALA A 573 -31.36 31.53 -1.71
N GLY A 574 -32.26 32.42 -1.29
CA GLY A 574 -33.72 32.23 -1.44
C GLY A 574 -34.20 32.40 -2.88
N VAL A 575 -33.64 33.34 -3.63
CA VAL A 575 -34.12 33.69 -4.99
C VAL A 575 -33.70 32.65 -6.05
N LEU A 576 -32.51 32.07 -5.94
CA LEU A 576 -32.05 31.00 -6.83
C LEU A 576 -32.81 29.68 -6.61
N VAL A 577 -33.20 29.38 -5.36
CA VAL A 577 -33.91 28.16 -4.98
C VAL A 577 -35.41 28.25 -5.28
N SER A 578 -36.02 29.44 -5.19
CA SER A 578 -37.43 29.66 -5.55
C SER A 578 -37.70 29.41 -7.04
N ARG A 579 -36.73 29.71 -7.92
CA ARG A 579 -36.84 29.42 -9.36
C ARG A 579 -36.76 27.92 -9.67
N PHE A 580 -36.02 27.15 -8.87
CA PHE A 580 -36.02 25.69 -8.97
C PHE A 580 -37.32 25.06 -8.46
N PHE A 581 -37.92 25.63 -7.41
CA PHE A 581 -39.20 25.18 -6.86
C PHE A 581 -40.38 25.38 -7.83
N LEU A 582 -40.40 26.48 -8.58
CA LEU A 582 -41.42 26.70 -9.63
C LEU A 582 -41.21 25.83 -10.87
N SER A 583 -39.96 25.54 -11.25
CA SER A 583 -39.67 24.70 -12.43
C SER A 583 -40.02 23.22 -12.22
N TRP A 584 -40.09 22.73 -10.98
CA TRP A 584 -40.45 21.35 -10.66
C TRP A 584 -41.97 21.15 -10.47
N MET A 585 -42.73 22.20 -10.11
CA MET A 585 -44.19 22.10 -10.03
C MET A 585 -44.88 22.13 -11.41
N THR A 586 -44.17 22.47 -12.49
CA THR A 586 -44.76 22.59 -13.84
C THR A 586 -44.12 21.69 -14.89
N GLY A 587 -43.44 20.60 -14.49
CA GLY A 587 -42.76 19.68 -15.40
C GLY A 587 -42.95 18.22 -15.04
#